data_AF-A0A951SVM8-F1
#
_entry.id   AF-A0A951SVM8-F1
#
_cell.length_a   1.000
_cell.length_b   1.000
_cell.length_c   1.000
_cell.angle_alpha   90.00
_cell.angle_beta   90.00
_cell.angle_gamma   90.00
#
_symmetry.space_group_name_H-M   'P 1'
#
loop_
_entity.id
_entity.type
_entity.pdbx_description
1 polymer ?
#
loop_
_entity_poly.entity_id
_entity_poly.type
_entity_poly.pdbx_seq_one_letter_code
_entity_poly.pdbx_strand_id
1 'polypeptide(L)'
;MKQKLICVKSLFLIIFNDINLKKGVDILESYLTLNPMQLSILDRFAEFRKQWKQTSEIRGQFKPQWAILIISVVSLGFLIIVFGLFQKTQIELQEADRLKTQTEVVEKNLVENLKAASNALFSIRDSLPVWQRTESKAIINQRLNQTIHFIPGFRTIFILDKNGICIYSTRPELLGEDLSMREYYISAKSASNSNGTRDTKGNSKTYISAPFYSSITKVSIFTIGQIIEDQNGQFNGMIATALKPEFFSTLLSSVNYSTDMSSAVIDDNGNVLMIRPDRFQLPFDRTNIL
;
A
#
# COMPACT_ATOMS: atom_id res chain seq x y z
N MET A 1 9.88 47.41 -22.13
CA MET A 1 9.65 45.97 -22.44
C MET A 1 9.91 45.65 -23.92
N LYS A 2 11.11 45.94 -24.48
CA LYS A 2 11.49 45.62 -25.89
C LYS A 2 13.02 45.48 -26.09
N GLN A 3 13.73 44.81 -25.18
CA GLN A 3 15.18 44.64 -25.33
C GLN A 3 15.74 43.25 -24.99
N LYS A 4 14.87 42.26 -24.72
CA LYS A 4 15.26 40.86 -24.47
C LYS A 4 14.94 39.88 -25.60
N LEU A 5 14.28 40.31 -26.69
CA LEU A 5 13.84 39.41 -27.77
C LEU A 5 14.78 39.33 -28.99
N ILE A 6 15.77 40.23 -29.09
CA ILE A 6 16.72 40.26 -30.22
C ILE A 6 17.83 39.21 -30.04
N CYS A 7 18.18 38.86 -28.78
CA CYS A 7 19.26 37.92 -28.52
C CYS A 7 18.87 36.45 -28.80
N VAL A 8 17.59 36.08 -28.64
CA VAL A 8 17.12 34.70 -28.90
C VAL A 8 16.92 34.45 -30.39
N LYS A 9 16.55 35.48 -31.17
CA LYS A 9 16.36 35.36 -32.62
C LYS A 9 17.68 35.21 -33.39
N SER A 10 18.78 35.73 -32.85
CA SER A 10 20.12 35.55 -33.42
C SER A 10 20.74 34.19 -33.07
N LEU A 11 20.37 33.62 -31.90
CA LEU A 11 20.86 32.31 -31.45
C LEU A 11 20.33 31.13 -32.30
N PHE A 12 19.10 31.24 -32.83
CA PHE A 12 18.49 30.16 -33.63
C PHE A 12 18.99 30.14 -35.09
N LEU A 13 19.46 31.26 -35.61
CA LEU A 13 19.93 31.39 -37.00
C LEU A 13 21.37 30.86 -37.19
N ILE A 14 22.14 30.74 -36.12
CA ILE A 14 23.55 30.28 -36.17
C ILE A 14 23.65 28.75 -36.12
N ILE A 15 22.69 28.05 -35.50
CA ILE A 15 22.77 26.58 -35.36
C ILE A 15 22.26 25.85 -36.62
N PHE A 16 21.38 26.45 -37.42
CA PHE A 16 20.72 25.75 -38.53
C PHE A 16 21.30 25.96 -39.93
N ASN A 17 22.31 26.84 -40.12
CA ASN A 17 22.75 27.22 -41.47
C ASN A 17 24.18 26.74 -41.87
N ASP A 18 24.93 26.10 -40.96
CA ASP A 18 26.32 25.69 -41.22
C ASP A 18 26.44 24.46 -42.14
N ILE A 19 25.38 23.64 -42.27
CA ILE A 19 25.42 22.38 -43.05
C ILE A 19 25.13 22.62 -44.54
N ASN A 20 24.39 23.69 -44.90
CA ASN A 20 23.98 23.92 -46.30
C ASN A 20 24.88 24.89 -47.08
N LEU A 21 25.63 25.78 -46.43
CA LEU A 21 26.48 26.73 -47.15
C LEU A 21 27.72 26.09 -47.79
N LYS A 22 28.31 25.09 -47.14
CA LYS A 22 29.49 24.38 -47.67
C LYS A 22 29.17 23.65 -48.98
N LYS A 23 27.98 23.03 -49.06
CA LYS A 23 27.43 22.43 -50.28
C LYS A 23 27.12 23.46 -51.38
N GLY A 24 26.67 24.66 -51.01
CA GLY A 24 26.39 25.73 -51.98
C GLY A 24 27.65 26.29 -52.66
N VAL A 25 28.80 26.26 -51.99
CA VAL A 25 30.08 26.75 -52.51
C VAL A 25 30.67 25.78 -53.54
N ASP A 26 30.63 24.48 -53.27
CA ASP A 26 31.16 23.45 -54.19
C ASP A 26 30.34 23.36 -55.50
N ILE A 27 29.05 23.71 -55.46
CA ILE A 27 28.15 23.70 -56.63
C ILE A 27 28.42 24.88 -57.58
N LEU A 28 28.92 26.01 -57.07
CA LEU A 28 29.17 27.21 -57.88
C LEU A 28 30.51 27.16 -58.64
N GLU A 29 31.50 26.37 -58.16
CA GLU A 29 32.76 26.18 -58.87
C GLU A 29 32.63 25.29 -60.13
N SER A 30 31.60 24.43 -60.22
CA SER A 30 31.47 23.47 -61.33
C SER A 30 30.84 24.06 -62.61
N TYR A 31 30.45 25.34 -62.64
CA TYR A 31 29.60 25.89 -63.71
C TYR A 31 30.12 27.13 -64.45
N LEU A 32 31.37 27.58 -64.23
CA LEU A 32 31.84 28.86 -64.79
C LEU A 32 32.69 28.70 -66.06
N THR A 33 32.05 28.80 -67.22
CA THR A 33 32.67 29.31 -68.47
C THR A 33 32.55 30.85 -68.49
N LEU A 34 33.68 31.53 -68.73
CA LEU A 34 33.91 32.94 -68.36
C LEU A 34 33.17 33.98 -69.23
N ASN A 35 32.61 35.01 -68.57
CA ASN A 35 32.07 36.26 -69.16
C ASN A 35 32.53 37.46 -68.27
N PRO A 36 32.82 38.67 -68.79
CA PRO A 36 33.59 39.69 -68.08
C PRO A 36 32.82 40.44 -66.97
N MET A 37 31.52 40.18 -66.78
CA MET A 37 30.74 40.72 -65.66
C MET A 37 30.98 39.97 -64.33
N GLN A 38 31.55 38.76 -64.39
CA GLN A 38 31.82 37.88 -63.23
C GLN A 38 33.09 38.26 -62.45
N LEU A 39 33.99 39.07 -63.03
CA LEU A 39 35.27 39.44 -62.39
C LEU A 39 35.08 40.33 -61.15
N SER A 40 34.08 41.23 -61.15
CA SER A 40 33.78 42.12 -60.00
C SER A 40 33.14 41.38 -58.82
N ILE A 41 32.46 40.27 -59.11
CA ILE A 41 31.85 39.39 -58.11
C ILE A 41 32.94 38.56 -57.44
N LEU A 42 33.90 38.04 -58.22
CA LEU A 42 35.06 37.31 -57.70
C LEU A 42 35.95 38.17 -56.79
N ASP A 43 36.20 39.44 -57.12
CA ASP A 43 36.97 40.35 -56.26
C ASP A 43 36.23 40.67 -54.94
N ARG A 44 34.91 40.88 -54.99
CA ARG A 44 34.11 41.05 -53.77
C ARG A 44 34.06 39.78 -52.92
N PHE A 45 34.05 38.60 -53.54
CA PHE A 45 34.15 37.33 -52.82
C PHE A 45 35.53 37.10 -52.20
N ALA A 46 36.61 37.56 -52.85
CA ALA A 46 37.95 37.51 -52.29
C ALA A 46 38.09 38.41 -51.06
N GLU A 47 37.51 39.61 -51.07
CA GLU A 47 37.43 40.49 -49.89
C GLU A 47 36.58 39.86 -48.77
N PHE A 48 35.42 39.29 -49.11
CA PHE A 48 34.53 38.64 -48.14
C PHE A 48 35.19 37.42 -47.49
N ARG A 49 35.97 36.64 -48.25
CA ARG A 49 36.77 35.51 -47.75
C ARG A 49 37.86 35.98 -46.78
N LYS A 50 38.49 37.13 -47.06
CA LYS A 50 39.52 37.72 -46.20
C LYS A 50 38.91 38.23 -44.87
N GLN A 51 37.74 38.87 -44.92
CA GLN A 51 36.95 39.29 -43.75
C GLN A 51 36.46 38.10 -42.90
N TRP A 52 36.07 37.00 -43.53
CA TRP A 52 35.68 35.76 -42.83
C TRP A 52 36.84 35.06 -42.13
N LYS A 53 38.03 35.08 -42.75
CA LYS A 53 39.25 34.52 -42.14
C LYS A 53 39.70 35.32 -40.91
N GLN A 54 39.47 36.63 -40.91
CA GLN A 54 39.80 37.53 -39.79
C GLN A 54 38.81 37.39 -38.62
N THR A 55 37.54 37.07 -38.89
CA THR A 55 36.53 36.79 -37.84
C THR A 55 36.63 35.37 -37.26
N SER A 56 37.31 34.43 -37.93
CA SER A 56 37.59 33.11 -37.35
C SER A 56 38.75 33.11 -36.35
N GLU A 57 39.64 34.10 -36.38
CA GLU A 57 40.71 34.27 -35.37
C GLU A 57 40.15 34.76 -34.03
N ILE A 58 39.11 35.60 -34.04
CA ILE A 58 38.43 36.06 -32.80
C ILE A 58 37.69 34.90 -32.12
N ARG A 59 37.25 33.89 -32.88
CA ARG A 59 36.64 32.66 -32.34
C ARG A 59 37.62 31.78 -31.54
N GLY A 60 38.93 31.98 -31.69
CA GLY A 60 39.98 31.27 -30.95
C GLY A 60 40.20 31.78 -29.52
N GLN A 61 40.02 33.09 -29.30
CA GLN A 61 40.27 33.72 -27.98
C GLN A 61 39.13 33.55 -26.98
N PHE A 62 37.90 33.31 -27.45
CA PHE A 62 36.75 33.09 -26.57
C PHE A 62 36.57 31.62 -26.15
N LYS A 63 37.24 30.64 -26.79
CA LYS A 63 37.16 29.22 -26.42
C LYS A 63 37.38 28.93 -24.92
N PRO A 64 38.37 29.52 -24.22
CA PRO A 64 38.54 29.27 -22.79
C PRO A 64 37.38 29.86 -21.95
N GLN A 65 36.81 30.98 -22.35
CA GLN A 65 35.72 31.64 -21.61
C GLN A 65 34.42 30.82 -21.67
N TRP A 66 34.12 30.23 -22.83
CA TRP A 66 32.97 29.33 -22.99
C TRP A 66 33.19 27.98 -22.31
N ALA A 67 34.43 27.48 -22.29
CA ALA A 67 34.77 26.25 -21.55
C ALA A 67 34.55 26.41 -20.04
N ILE A 68 34.98 27.54 -19.45
CA ILE A 68 34.77 27.83 -18.03
C ILE A 68 33.28 27.93 -17.68
N LEU A 69 32.47 28.54 -18.53
CA LEU A 69 31.02 28.60 -18.33
C LEU A 69 30.37 27.22 -18.36
N ILE A 70 30.73 26.37 -19.32
CA ILE A 70 30.24 24.99 -19.40
C ILE A 70 30.65 24.21 -18.15
N ILE A 71 31.91 24.32 -17.73
CA ILE A 71 32.42 23.65 -16.52
C ILE A 71 31.66 24.12 -15.27
N SER A 72 31.40 25.43 -15.14
CA SER A 72 30.63 25.99 -14.02
C SER A 72 29.20 25.45 -14.00
N VAL A 73 28.51 25.43 -15.15
CA VAL A 73 27.15 24.91 -15.26
C VAL A 73 27.10 23.40 -14.97
N VAL A 74 28.06 22.63 -15.48
CA VAL A 74 28.16 21.19 -15.22
C VAL A 74 28.47 20.93 -13.75
N SER A 75 29.37 21.70 -13.13
CA SER A 75 29.68 21.57 -11.71
C SER A 75 28.47 21.90 -10.82
N LEU A 76 27.71 22.94 -11.16
CA LEU A 76 26.50 23.30 -10.44
C LEU A 76 25.42 22.21 -10.59
N GLY A 77 25.22 21.70 -11.80
CA GLY A 77 24.29 20.60 -12.07
C GLY A 77 24.69 19.32 -11.34
N PHE A 78 25.98 18.99 -11.32
CA PHE A 78 26.52 17.86 -10.59
C PHE A 78 26.31 18.01 -9.08
N LEU A 79 26.56 19.19 -8.51
CA LEU A 79 26.29 19.49 -7.10
C LEU A 79 24.82 19.30 -6.74
N ILE A 80 23.89 19.80 -7.58
CA ILE A 80 22.45 19.65 -7.36
C ILE A 80 22.04 18.17 -7.41
N ILE A 81 22.55 17.40 -8.37
CA ILE A 81 22.25 15.96 -8.52
C ILE A 81 22.77 15.19 -7.31
N VAL A 82 24.03 15.39 -6.93
CA VAL A 82 24.65 14.70 -5.80
C VAL A 82 23.90 15.03 -4.50
N PHE A 83 23.63 16.31 -4.25
CA PHE A 83 22.91 16.74 -3.04
C PHE A 83 21.47 16.20 -3.00
N GLY A 84 20.78 16.15 -4.14
CA GLY A 84 19.45 15.57 -4.25
C GLY A 84 19.40 14.06 -3.99
N LEU A 85 20.42 13.31 -4.46
CA LEU A 85 20.52 11.88 -4.21
C LEU A 85 20.83 11.56 -2.74
N PHE A 86 21.68 12.36 -2.09
CA PHE A 86 21.94 12.23 -0.65
C PHE A 86 20.75 12.60 0.23
N GLN A 87 19.90 13.56 -0.19
CA GLN A 87 18.69 13.89 0.55
C GLN A 87 17.62 12.79 0.45
N LYS A 88 17.45 12.16 -0.72
CA LYS A 88 16.49 11.06 -0.90
C LYS A 88 16.76 9.90 0.07
N THR A 89 18.01 9.52 0.21
CA THR A 89 18.41 8.38 1.07
C THR A 89 18.20 8.68 2.55
N GLN A 90 18.39 9.93 3.00
CA GLN A 90 18.15 10.31 4.39
C GLN A 90 16.65 10.44 4.72
N ILE A 91 15.83 10.89 3.75
CA ILE A 91 14.38 10.99 3.90
C ILE A 91 13.76 9.59 3.96
N GLU A 92 14.16 8.68 3.07
CA GLU A 92 13.66 7.29 3.05
C GLU A 92 13.99 6.54 4.34
N LEU A 93 15.18 6.74 4.92
CA LEU A 93 15.57 6.11 6.19
C LEU A 93 14.83 6.71 7.39
N GLN A 94 14.62 8.03 7.44
CA GLN A 94 13.84 8.67 8.51
C GLN A 94 12.35 8.35 8.41
N GLU A 95 11.80 8.22 7.20
CA GLU A 95 10.43 7.76 6.97
C GLU A 95 10.28 6.29 7.39
N ALA A 96 11.22 5.42 7.05
CA ALA A 96 11.23 4.01 7.45
C ALA A 96 11.36 3.82 8.97
N ASP A 97 12.24 4.56 9.64
CA ASP A 97 12.38 4.48 11.10
C ASP A 97 11.18 5.09 11.84
N ARG A 98 10.56 6.15 11.30
CA ARG A 98 9.26 6.65 11.82
C ARG A 98 8.13 5.66 11.64
N LEU A 99 8.04 5.02 10.47
CA LEU A 99 7.08 3.96 10.18
C LEU A 99 7.27 2.81 11.18
N LYS A 100 8.51 2.35 11.38
CA LYS A 100 8.83 1.24 12.29
C LYS A 100 8.49 1.53 13.76
N THR A 101 8.90 2.70 14.26
CA THR A 101 8.72 3.06 15.69
C THR A 101 7.24 3.32 16.03
N GLN A 102 6.42 3.73 15.05
CA GLN A 102 4.99 3.99 15.25
C GLN A 102 4.10 2.79 14.95
N THR A 103 4.51 1.88 14.06
CA THR A 103 3.85 0.56 13.89
C THR A 103 3.95 -0.27 15.16
N GLU A 104 5.07 -0.26 15.87
CA GLU A 104 5.28 -1.06 17.10
C GLU A 104 4.26 -0.76 18.22
N VAL A 105 3.87 0.50 18.42
CA VAL A 105 2.96 0.88 19.51
C VAL A 105 1.51 0.44 19.22
N VAL A 106 1.08 0.40 17.96
CA VAL A 106 -0.29 0.01 17.59
C VAL A 106 -0.41 -1.48 17.29
N GLU A 107 0.62 -2.09 16.70
CA GLU A 107 0.73 -3.55 16.58
C GLU A 107 0.61 -4.19 17.97
N LYS A 108 1.34 -3.67 18.96
CA LYS A 108 1.29 -4.18 20.33
C LYS A 108 -0.12 -4.09 20.93
N ASN A 109 -0.81 -2.96 20.77
CA ASN A 109 -2.16 -2.79 21.31
C ASN A 109 -3.20 -3.68 20.60
N LEU A 110 -3.12 -3.84 19.28
CA LEU A 110 -4.06 -4.65 18.52
C LEU A 110 -3.83 -6.15 18.78
N VAL A 111 -2.58 -6.58 18.80
CA VAL A 111 -2.20 -7.96 19.14
C VAL A 111 -2.57 -8.29 20.58
N GLU A 112 -2.31 -7.39 21.54
CA GLU A 112 -2.70 -7.59 22.94
C GLU A 112 -4.22 -7.69 23.12
N ASN A 113 -5.00 -6.85 22.42
CA ASN A 113 -6.46 -6.90 22.48
C ASN A 113 -7.03 -8.19 21.83
N LEU A 114 -6.51 -8.61 20.67
CA LEU A 114 -6.90 -9.87 20.04
C LEU A 114 -6.49 -11.08 20.86
N LYS A 115 -5.34 -11.02 21.53
CA LYS A 115 -4.89 -12.05 22.46
C LYS A 115 -5.78 -12.12 23.71
N ALA A 116 -6.16 -10.97 24.28
CA ALA A 116 -7.11 -10.92 25.39
C ALA A 116 -8.47 -11.51 24.99
N ALA A 117 -8.96 -11.19 23.79
CA ALA A 117 -10.16 -11.77 23.22
C ALA A 117 -10.09 -13.30 23.10
N SER A 118 -9.02 -13.81 22.50
CA SER A 118 -8.77 -15.24 22.35
C SER A 118 -8.67 -15.96 23.71
N ASN A 119 -7.99 -15.35 24.69
CA ASN A 119 -7.86 -15.89 26.05
C ASN A 119 -9.21 -15.94 26.79
N ALA A 120 -10.07 -14.94 26.59
CA ALA A 120 -11.40 -14.95 27.16
C ALA A 120 -12.26 -16.09 26.58
N LEU A 121 -12.23 -16.28 25.26
CA LEU A 121 -12.90 -17.40 24.60
C LEU A 121 -12.37 -18.74 25.11
N PHE A 122 -11.06 -18.86 25.28
CA PHE A 122 -10.42 -20.04 25.84
C PHE A 122 -10.94 -20.36 27.24
N SER A 123 -10.99 -19.35 28.12
CA SER A 123 -11.43 -19.51 29.51
C SER A 123 -12.91 -19.92 29.60
N ILE A 124 -13.76 -19.35 28.75
CA ILE A 124 -15.18 -19.73 28.66
C ILE A 124 -15.29 -21.17 28.15
N ARG A 125 -14.57 -21.52 27.09
CA ARG A 125 -14.58 -22.85 26.50
C ARG A 125 -14.18 -23.92 27.50
N ASP A 126 -13.12 -23.68 28.26
CA ASP A 126 -12.59 -24.64 29.24
C ASP A 126 -13.54 -24.83 30.43
N SER A 127 -14.24 -23.77 30.82
CA SER A 127 -15.24 -23.81 31.90
C SER A 127 -16.60 -24.38 31.48
N LEU A 128 -16.91 -24.35 30.18
CA LEU A 128 -18.22 -24.71 29.63
C LEU A 128 -18.69 -26.13 30.01
N PRO A 129 -17.86 -27.20 29.97
CA PRO A 129 -18.30 -28.54 30.36
C PRO A 129 -18.71 -28.65 31.83
N VAL A 130 -18.15 -27.82 32.71
CA VAL A 130 -18.54 -27.75 34.12
C VAL A 130 -19.87 -27.01 34.24
N TRP A 131 -20.00 -25.85 33.60
CA TRP A 131 -21.23 -25.06 33.64
C TRP A 131 -22.43 -25.83 33.09
N GLN A 132 -22.26 -26.54 31.96
CA GLN A 132 -23.32 -27.37 31.37
C GLN A 132 -23.83 -28.49 32.30
N ARG A 133 -22.99 -28.96 33.23
CA ARG A 133 -23.37 -30.00 34.22
C ARG A 133 -23.96 -29.43 35.50
N THR A 134 -23.64 -28.19 35.85
CA THR A 134 -23.91 -27.61 37.18
C THR A 134 -24.93 -26.47 37.15
N GLU A 135 -25.13 -25.85 36.00
CA GLU A 135 -25.92 -24.62 35.85
C GLU A 135 -27.02 -24.78 34.80
N SER A 136 -28.10 -23.99 34.97
CA SER A 136 -29.14 -23.90 33.95
C SER A 136 -28.68 -23.04 32.76
N LYS A 137 -29.30 -23.23 31.59
CA LYS A 137 -28.96 -22.44 30.39
C LYS A 137 -29.08 -20.93 30.60
N ALA A 138 -30.04 -20.50 31.42
CA ALA A 138 -30.25 -19.10 31.73
C ALA A 138 -29.06 -18.49 32.51
N ILE A 139 -28.50 -19.22 33.47
CA ILE A 139 -27.34 -18.78 34.24
C ILE A 139 -26.11 -18.66 33.35
N ILE A 140 -25.90 -19.64 32.45
CA ILE A 140 -24.79 -19.61 31.50
C ILE A 140 -24.90 -18.39 30.58
N ASN A 141 -26.08 -18.12 30.01
CA ASN A 141 -26.30 -16.94 29.17
C ASN A 141 -26.10 -15.63 29.96
N GLN A 142 -26.52 -15.58 31.22
CA GLN A 142 -26.27 -14.42 32.09
C GLN A 142 -24.77 -14.20 32.32
N ARG A 143 -24.00 -15.26 32.56
CA ARG A 143 -22.53 -15.17 32.68
C ARG A 143 -21.91 -14.63 31.39
N LEU A 144 -22.30 -15.15 30.23
CA LEU A 144 -21.81 -14.64 28.94
C LEU A 144 -22.13 -13.15 28.77
N ASN A 145 -23.34 -12.73 29.14
CA ASN A 145 -23.74 -11.32 29.11
C ASN A 145 -22.90 -10.45 30.05
N GLN A 146 -22.51 -10.96 31.22
CA GLN A 146 -21.61 -10.22 32.10
C GLN A 146 -20.21 -10.11 31.50
N THR A 147 -19.68 -11.20 30.93
CA THR A 147 -18.33 -11.24 30.34
C THR A 147 -18.18 -10.26 29.18
N ILE A 148 -19.20 -10.11 28.33
CA ILE A 148 -19.08 -9.29 27.12
C ILE A 148 -18.84 -7.81 27.41
N HIS A 149 -19.27 -7.31 28.58
CA HIS A 149 -19.09 -5.92 28.97
C HIS A 149 -17.66 -5.58 29.38
N PHE A 150 -16.83 -6.57 29.69
CA PHE A 150 -15.45 -6.37 30.12
C PHE A 150 -14.44 -6.37 28.97
N ILE A 151 -14.87 -6.69 27.74
CA ILE A 151 -13.96 -6.83 26.58
C ILE A 151 -14.34 -5.81 25.50
N PRO A 152 -13.55 -4.73 25.35
CA PRO A 152 -13.75 -3.76 24.28
C PRO A 152 -13.76 -4.43 22.90
N GLY A 153 -14.69 -3.99 22.04
CA GLY A 153 -14.84 -4.51 20.68
C GLY A 153 -15.72 -5.76 20.56
N PHE A 154 -16.02 -6.47 21.66
CA PHE A 154 -16.96 -7.59 21.64
C PHE A 154 -18.39 -7.08 21.47
N ARG A 155 -19.11 -7.66 20.51
CA ARG A 155 -20.51 -7.33 20.24
C ARG A 155 -21.45 -8.44 20.67
N THR A 156 -21.08 -9.68 20.38
CA THR A 156 -21.90 -10.85 20.71
C THR A 156 -21.01 -12.03 21.01
N ILE A 157 -21.22 -12.75 22.11
CA ILE A 157 -20.61 -14.07 22.33
C ILE A 157 -21.69 -15.12 22.07
N PHE A 158 -21.36 -16.16 21.33
CA PHE A 158 -22.28 -17.26 21.03
C PHE A 158 -21.56 -18.60 20.96
N ILE A 159 -22.30 -19.67 21.26
CA ILE A 159 -21.81 -21.05 21.27
C ILE A 159 -22.72 -21.86 20.37
N LEU A 160 -22.10 -22.58 19.44
CA LEU A 160 -22.76 -23.48 18.51
C LEU A 160 -22.48 -24.92 18.90
N ASP A 161 -23.47 -25.78 18.77
CA ASP A 161 -23.30 -27.23 18.93
C ASP A 161 -22.64 -27.87 17.68
N LYS A 162 -22.45 -29.19 17.73
CA LYS A 162 -21.90 -30.00 16.62
C LYS A 162 -22.70 -29.94 15.31
N ASN A 163 -23.93 -29.45 15.34
CA ASN A 163 -24.81 -29.30 14.19
C ASN A 163 -24.85 -27.86 13.68
N GLY A 164 -24.23 -26.91 14.38
CA GLY A 164 -24.25 -25.49 14.03
C GLY A 164 -25.44 -24.73 14.62
N ILE A 165 -26.19 -25.34 15.54
CA ILE A 165 -27.30 -24.68 16.23
C ILE A 165 -26.75 -23.86 17.39
N CYS A 166 -27.21 -22.61 17.51
CA CYS A 166 -26.80 -21.76 18.61
C CYS A 166 -27.49 -22.15 19.92
N ILE A 167 -26.69 -22.63 20.88
CA ILE A 167 -27.17 -23.13 22.18
C ILE A 167 -27.01 -22.10 23.32
N TYR A 168 -26.06 -21.17 23.18
CA TYR A 168 -25.84 -20.06 24.11
C TYR A 168 -25.48 -18.80 23.35
N SER A 169 -25.94 -17.65 23.82
CA SER A 169 -25.68 -16.37 23.17
C SER A 169 -25.98 -15.20 24.12
N THR A 170 -25.17 -14.15 24.02
CA THR A 170 -25.46 -12.85 24.64
C THR A 170 -26.59 -12.10 23.91
N ARG A 171 -26.94 -12.56 22.71
CA ARG A 171 -28.05 -12.06 21.91
C ARG A 171 -29.15 -13.11 21.79
N PRO A 172 -30.33 -12.87 22.37
CA PRO A 172 -31.42 -13.84 22.33
C PRO A 172 -31.89 -14.16 20.91
N GLU A 173 -31.73 -13.22 19.97
CA GLU A 173 -32.12 -13.40 18.56
C GLU A 173 -31.29 -14.47 17.82
N LEU A 174 -30.18 -14.92 18.41
CA LEU A 174 -29.39 -16.03 17.85
C LEU A 174 -29.76 -17.39 18.44
N LEU A 175 -30.42 -17.44 19.60
CA LEU A 175 -30.67 -18.71 20.29
C LEU A 175 -31.60 -19.61 19.45
N GLY A 176 -31.14 -20.84 19.18
CA GLY A 176 -31.88 -21.81 18.37
C GLY A 176 -31.73 -21.64 16.85
N GLU A 177 -31.06 -20.58 16.39
CA GLU A 177 -30.80 -20.36 14.96
C GLU A 177 -29.78 -21.36 14.42
N ASP A 178 -29.98 -21.78 13.16
CA ASP A 178 -29.05 -22.61 12.42
C ASP A 178 -27.99 -21.73 11.73
N LEU A 179 -26.75 -21.90 12.17
CA LEU A 179 -25.58 -21.19 11.67
C LEU A 179 -24.58 -22.15 11.01
N SER A 180 -24.99 -23.37 10.69
CA SER A 180 -24.16 -24.42 10.09
C SER A 180 -23.63 -24.06 8.70
N MET A 181 -24.37 -23.26 7.94
CA MET A 181 -23.98 -22.79 6.61
C MET A 181 -23.08 -21.55 6.65
N ARG A 182 -22.74 -21.04 7.84
CA ARG A 182 -21.89 -19.85 7.96
C ARG A 182 -20.43 -20.23 7.77
N GLU A 183 -19.71 -19.39 7.04
CA GLU A 183 -18.30 -19.63 6.70
C GLU A 183 -17.44 -19.89 7.93
N TYR A 184 -17.62 -19.12 9.02
CA TYR A 184 -16.87 -19.33 10.26
C TYR A 184 -17.09 -20.73 10.87
N TYR A 185 -18.27 -21.32 10.68
CA TYR A 185 -18.58 -22.66 11.17
C TYR A 185 -17.99 -23.74 10.27
N ILE A 186 -18.15 -23.58 8.95
CA ILE A 186 -17.59 -24.50 7.95
C ILE A 186 -16.06 -24.54 8.05
N SER A 187 -15.41 -23.38 8.18
CA SER A 187 -13.96 -23.27 8.33
C SER A 187 -13.48 -23.90 9.64
N ALA A 188 -14.16 -23.66 10.76
CA ALA A 188 -13.83 -24.30 12.03
C ALA A 188 -13.97 -25.83 11.97
N LYS A 189 -15.08 -26.33 11.42
CA LYS A 189 -15.31 -27.78 11.27
C LYS A 189 -14.27 -28.43 10.36
N SER A 190 -13.93 -27.79 9.24
CA SER A 190 -12.91 -28.27 8.30
C SER A 190 -11.52 -28.29 8.93
N ALA A 191 -11.19 -27.26 9.73
CA ALA A 191 -9.91 -27.19 10.43
C ALA A 191 -9.79 -28.24 11.53
N SER A 192 -10.89 -28.58 12.22
CA SER A 192 -10.92 -29.67 13.20
C SER A 192 -10.45 -30.99 12.62
N ASN A 193 -10.80 -31.28 11.36
CA ASN A 193 -10.48 -32.54 10.70
C ASN A 193 -9.00 -32.66 10.29
N SER A 194 -8.25 -31.55 10.23
CA SER A 194 -6.88 -31.54 9.70
C SER A 194 -5.81 -31.45 10.78
N ASN A 195 -6.01 -30.67 11.85
CA ASN A 195 -4.93 -30.34 12.80
C ASN A 195 -5.38 -30.18 14.27
N GLY A 196 -6.63 -30.52 14.62
CA GLY A 196 -7.16 -30.41 16.00
C GLY A 196 -7.28 -28.97 16.54
N THR A 197 -7.63 -28.83 17.82
CA THR A 197 -7.81 -27.54 18.53
C THR A 197 -6.52 -26.80 18.89
N ARG A 198 -5.33 -27.37 18.65
CA ARG A 198 -4.06 -26.81 19.09
C ARG A 198 -3.13 -26.46 17.93
N ASP A 199 -2.42 -25.34 18.06
CA ASP A 199 -1.33 -25.00 17.14
C ASP A 199 -0.08 -25.88 17.41
N THR A 200 0.94 -25.75 16.56
CA THR A 200 2.22 -26.47 16.67
C THR A 200 2.96 -26.19 18.00
N LYS A 201 2.55 -25.17 18.76
CA LYS A 201 3.10 -24.77 20.05
C LYS A 201 2.20 -25.17 21.23
N GLY A 202 1.10 -25.88 20.99
CA GLY A 202 0.16 -26.34 22.01
C GLY A 202 -0.87 -25.30 22.47
N ASN A 203 -0.91 -24.12 21.85
CA ASN A 203 -1.91 -23.09 22.16
C ASN A 203 -3.23 -23.38 21.48
N SER A 204 -4.31 -22.83 22.01
CA SER A 204 -5.64 -23.01 21.40
C SER A 204 -5.75 -22.26 20.09
N LYS A 205 -6.03 -22.99 19.02
CA LYS A 205 -6.18 -22.44 17.69
C LYS A 205 -7.44 -21.57 17.64
N THR A 206 -7.24 -20.32 17.25
CA THR A 206 -8.29 -19.31 17.13
C THR A 206 -8.45 -18.96 15.65
N TYR A 207 -9.68 -18.93 15.18
CA TYR A 207 -10.05 -18.65 13.80
C TYR A 207 -10.64 -17.27 13.70
N ILE A 208 -10.33 -16.55 12.63
CA ILE A 208 -10.91 -15.24 12.34
C ILE A 208 -11.62 -15.36 10.99
N SER A 209 -12.87 -14.91 10.91
CA SER A 209 -13.59 -14.85 9.63
C SER A 209 -13.27 -13.55 8.90
N ALA A 210 -13.43 -13.56 7.57
CA ALA A 210 -13.63 -12.32 6.84
C ALA A 210 -14.85 -11.55 7.40
N PRO A 211 -14.89 -10.21 7.27
CA PRO A 211 -16.09 -9.44 7.61
C PRO A 211 -17.27 -9.84 6.73
N PHE A 212 -18.44 -10.00 7.34
CA PHE A 212 -19.68 -10.32 6.66
C PHE A 212 -20.85 -9.56 7.27
N TYR A 213 -21.91 -9.40 6.48
CA TYR A 213 -23.15 -8.83 6.98
C TYR A 213 -24.00 -9.89 7.69
N SER A 214 -24.31 -9.67 8.96
CA SER A 214 -25.20 -10.54 9.73
C SER A 214 -26.66 -10.24 9.39
N SER A 215 -27.31 -11.12 8.64
CA SER A 215 -28.74 -10.97 8.29
C SER A 215 -29.67 -10.98 9.50
N ILE A 216 -29.25 -11.60 10.61
CA ILE A 216 -30.02 -11.68 11.87
C ILE A 216 -29.88 -10.38 12.64
N THR A 217 -28.64 -9.92 12.86
CA THR A 217 -28.38 -8.75 13.71
C THR A 217 -28.23 -7.43 12.96
N LYS A 218 -28.41 -7.46 11.63
CA LYS A 218 -28.45 -6.33 10.69
C LYS A 218 -27.21 -5.42 10.68
N VAL A 219 -26.04 -5.98 10.96
CA VAL A 219 -24.77 -5.24 10.99
C VAL A 219 -23.63 -6.03 10.35
N SER A 220 -22.63 -5.31 9.85
CA SER A 220 -21.36 -5.90 9.43
C SER A 220 -20.51 -6.26 10.66
N ILE A 221 -20.00 -7.48 10.70
CA ILE A 221 -19.17 -8.02 11.77
C ILE A 221 -18.11 -8.93 11.17
N PHE A 222 -17.03 -9.15 11.91
CA PHE A 222 -16.22 -10.34 11.73
C PHE A 222 -16.25 -11.16 13.01
N THR A 223 -15.89 -12.43 12.93
CA THR A 223 -15.97 -13.34 14.06
C THR A 223 -14.60 -13.88 14.43
N ILE A 224 -14.37 -14.04 15.73
CA ILE A 224 -13.25 -14.79 16.26
C ILE A 224 -13.82 -16.02 16.96
N GLY A 225 -13.32 -17.21 16.64
CA GLY A 225 -13.87 -18.45 17.17
C GLY A 225 -12.81 -19.49 17.52
N GLN A 226 -13.20 -20.43 18.37
CA GLN A 226 -12.42 -21.59 18.76
C GLN A 226 -13.31 -22.84 18.69
N ILE A 227 -12.73 -23.95 18.27
CA ILE A 227 -13.42 -25.25 18.26
C ILE A 227 -13.60 -25.74 19.69
N ILE A 228 -14.74 -26.39 19.94
CA ILE A 228 -15.03 -27.17 21.13
C ILE A 228 -14.91 -28.64 20.74
N GLU A 229 -14.09 -29.39 21.46
CA GLU A 229 -13.94 -30.84 21.26
C GLU A 229 -14.75 -31.63 22.31
N ASP A 230 -15.09 -32.87 21.97
CA ASP A 230 -15.58 -33.84 22.94
C ASP A 230 -14.43 -34.53 23.69
N GLN A 231 -14.76 -35.46 24.59
CA GLN A 231 -13.77 -36.23 25.37
C GLN A 231 -12.84 -37.09 24.49
N ASN A 232 -13.21 -37.33 23.24
CA ASN A 232 -12.48 -38.13 22.26
C ASN A 232 -11.67 -37.24 21.28
N GLY A 233 -11.62 -35.92 21.51
CA GLY A 233 -10.95 -34.96 20.63
C GLY A 233 -11.68 -34.71 19.31
N GLN A 234 -12.95 -35.11 19.20
CA GLN A 234 -13.77 -34.89 18.00
C GLN A 234 -14.49 -33.54 18.06
N PHE A 235 -14.79 -32.97 16.89
CA PHE A 235 -15.54 -31.73 16.80
C PHE A 235 -16.91 -31.83 17.50
N ASN A 236 -17.13 -30.97 18.49
CA ASN A 236 -18.37 -30.91 19.28
C ASN A 236 -19.03 -29.52 19.22
N GLY A 237 -18.66 -28.71 18.23
CA GLY A 237 -19.16 -27.36 18.02
C GLY A 237 -18.06 -26.31 18.14
N MET A 238 -18.48 -25.07 18.36
CA MET A 238 -17.54 -23.95 18.47
C MET A 238 -18.08 -22.85 19.38
N ILE A 239 -17.16 -22.11 19.98
CA ILE A 239 -17.45 -20.82 20.61
C ILE A 239 -16.95 -19.72 19.67
N ALA A 240 -17.72 -18.64 19.54
CA ALA A 240 -17.28 -17.48 18.80
C ALA A 240 -17.79 -16.18 19.41
N THR A 241 -17.09 -15.09 19.06
CA THR A 241 -17.48 -13.73 19.34
C THR A 241 -17.55 -12.93 18.04
N ALA A 242 -18.61 -12.15 17.90
CA ALA A 242 -18.73 -11.15 16.85
C ALA A 242 -18.06 -9.85 17.31
N LEU A 243 -17.25 -9.27 16.44
CA LEU A 243 -16.53 -8.03 16.66
C LEU A 243 -17.07 -6.91 15.77
N LYS A 244 -17.07 -5.69 16.32
CA LYS A 244 -17.46 -4.48 15.60
C LYS A 244 -16.32 -4.02 14.67
N PRO A 245 -16.53 -3.92 13.35
CA PRO A 245 -15.53 -3.40 12.43
C PRO A 245 -15.05 -1.99 12.78
N GLU A 246 -15.90 -1.17 13.40
CA GLU A 246 -15.61 0.23 13.74
C GLU A 246 -14.46 0.37 14.75
N PHE A 247 -14.35 -0.58 15.69
CA PHE A 247 -13.27 -0.61 16.66
C PHE A 247 -11.91 -0.74 15.97
N PHE A 248 -11.80 -1.69 15.04
CA PHE A 248 -10.58 -1.97 14.30
C PHE A 248 -10.32 -0.92 13.22
N SER A 249 -11.38 -0.39 12.60
CA SER A 249 -11.30 0.74 11.69
C SER A 249 -10.64 1.94 12.34
N THR A 250 -11.05 2.29 13.56
CA THR A 250 -10.50 3.45 14.28
C THR A 250 -9.01 3.23 14.60
N LEU A 251 -8.67 2.02 15.05
CA LEU A 251 -7.27 1.65 15.32
C LEU A 251 -6.40 1.70 14.05
N LEU A 252 -6.85 1.09 12.95
CA LEU A 252 -6.13 1.11 11.67
C LEU A 252 -6.06 2.51 11.05
N SER A 253 -7.06 3.36 11.29
CA SER A 253 -6.99 4.76 10.89
C SER A 253 -6.01 5.57 11.75
N SER A 254 -5.83 5.23 13.03
CA SER A 254 -4.93 5.95 13.93
C SER A 254 -3.44 5.79 13.58
N VAL A 255 -3.06 4.72 12.87
CA VAL A 255 -1.69 4.50 12.37
C VAL A 255 -1.40 5.18 11.05
N ASN A 256 -2.43 5.57 10.29
CA ASN A 256 -2.27 6.27 9.04
C ASN A 256 -2.08 7.76 9.32
N TYR A 257 -0.84 8.20 9.51
CA TYR A 257 -0.52 9.60 9.81
C TYR A 257 -0.46 10.50 8.57
N SER A 258 -0.45 9.92 7.37
CA SER A 258 -0.43 10.63 6.09
C SER A 258 -1.48 10.08 5.12
N THR A 259 -1.91 10.89 4.15
CA THR A 259 -3.00 10.57 3.22
C THR A 259 -2.65 9.48 2.20
N ASP A 260 -1.36 9.19 2.02
CA ASP A 260 -0.79 8.15 1.16
C ASP A 260 -0.55 6.82 1.88
N MET A 261 -0.74 6.77 3.20
CA MET A 261 -0.58 5.54 3.97
C MET A 261 -1.84 4.66 3.93
N SER A 262 -1.59 3.36 3.90
CA SER A 262 -2.59 2.34 4.15
C SER A 262 -2.12 1.33 5.18
N SER A 263 -3.09 0.80 5.93
CA SER A 263 -2.88 -0.24 6.94
C SER A 263 -3.88 -1.34 6.73
N ALA A 264 -3.43 -2.59 6.78
CA ALA A 264 -4.27 -3.75 6.56
C ALA A 264 -4.08 -4.80 7.66
N VAL A 265 -5.16 -5.52 7.97
CA VAL A 265 -5.13 -6.74 8.76
C VAL A 265 -5.29 -7.90 7.80
N ILE A 266 -4.37 -8.85 7.86
CA ILE A 266 -4.30 -10.01 6.98
C ILE A 266 -4.32 -11.26 7.86
N ASP A 267 -5.06 -12.28 7.46
CA ASP A 267 -5.03 -13.57 8.14
C ASP A 267 -3.76 -14.37 7.81
N ASP A 268 -3.61 -15.54 8.44
CA ASP A 268 -2.48 -16.45 8.24
C ASP A 268 -2.40 -17.04 6.82
N ASN A 269 -3.49 -16.96 6.05
CA ASN A 269 -3.58 -17.45 4.67
C ASN A 269 -3.35 -16.34 3.63
N GLY A 270 -3.09 -15.10 4.07
CA GLY A 270 -2.89 -13.96 3.18
C GLY A 270 -4.19 -13.26 2.75
N ASN A 271 -5.34 -13.62 3.31
CA ASN A 271 -6.60 -12.93 3.03
C ASN A 271 -6.66 -11.61 3.78
N VAL A 272 -6.95 -10.53 3.06
CA VAL A 272 -7.11 -9.20 3.68
C VAL A 272 -8.46 -9.14 4.37
N LEU A 273 -8.43 -9.06 5.70
CA LEU A 273 -9.63 -8.95 6.54
C LEU A 273 -10.14 -7.51 6.59
N MET A 274 -9.23 -6.53 6.61
CA MET A 274 -9.59 -5.11 6.60
C MET A 274 -8.43 -4.28 6.06
N ILE A 275 -8.74 -3.22 5.33
CA ILE A 275 -7.77 -2.21 4.89
C ILE A 275 -8.29 -0.82 5.20
N ARG A 276 -7.41 0.10 5.57
CA ARG A 276 -7.72 1.50 5.77
C ARG A 276 -6.68 2.39 5.11
N PRO A 277 -7.08 3.50 4.46
CA PRO A 277 -8.47 3.89 4.17
C PRO A 277 -9.12 2.93 3.13
N ASP A 278 -10.46 2.90 3.04
CA ASP A 278 -11.26 1.99 2.14
C ASP A 278 -11.02 2.22 0.63
N ARG A 279 -9.96 2.94 0.26
CA ARG A 279 -9.63 3.37 -1.09
C ARG A 279 -9.08 2.23 -1.95
N PHE A 280 -8.60 1.17 -1.31
CA PHE A 280 -8.03 0.01 -1.98
C PHE A 280 -9.08 -1.10 -2.09
N GLN A 281 -9.89 -1.05 -3.15
CA GLN A 281 -10.49 -2.29 -3.66
C GLN A 281 -9.34 -3.17 -4.14
N LEU A 282 -9.06 -4.24 -3.42
CA LEU A 282 -7.99 -5.16 -3.79
C LEU A 282 -8.32 -5.78 -5.15
N PRO A 283 -7.35 -5.95 -6.06
CA PRO A 283 -7.56 -6.61 -7.35
C PRO A 283 -7.94 -8.11 -7.25
N PHE A 284 -8.15 -8.63 -6.04
CA PHE A 284 -8.49 -10.02 -5.77
C PHE A 284 -9.92 -10.20 -5.23
N ASP A 285 -10.82 -9.29 -5.59
CA ASP A 285 -12.25 -9.54 -5.46
C ASP A 285 -12.67 -10.62 -6.48
N ARG A 286 -12.59 -11.88 -6.07
CA ARG A 286 -13.09 -13.03 -6.86
C ARG A 286 -14.64 -13.07 -6.94
N THR A 287 -15.34 -11.96 -6.75
CA THR A 287 -16.79 -11.90 -6.99
C THR A 287 -17.20 -11.37 -8.36
N ASN A 288 -16.23 -11.01 -9.23
CA ASN A 288 -16.50 -10.63 -10.63
C ASN A 288 -16.00 -11.67 -11.66
N ILE A 289 -16.17 -12.96 -11.36
CA ILE A 289 -16.16 -14.00 -12.39
C ILE A 289 -17.42 -14.84 -12.23
N LEU A 290 -18.55 -14.27 -12.68
CA LEU A 290 -19.67 -14.96 -13.31
C LEU A 290 -20.49 -13.94 -14.11
#